data_AF-A0A5T8J9K1-F1
#
_entry.id   AF-A0A5T8J9K1-F1
#
_cell.length_a   1.000
_cell.length_b   1.000
_cell.length_c   1.000
_cell.angle_alpha   90.00
_cell.angle_beta   90.00
_cell.angle_gamma   90.00
#
_symmetry.space_group_name_H-M   'P 1'
#
loop_
_entity.id
_entity.type
_entity.pdbx_description
1 polymer ?
#
loop_
_entity_poly.entity_id
_entity_poly.type
_entity_poly.pdbx_seq_one_letter_code
_entity_poly.pdbx_strand_id
1 'polypeptide(L)'
;ADVDKWALYAIAQYCDQQVPDGFGGTEPRMTLNAYMTSQRKAYDVLADFCSVMRCMPVWNGSRMTFVQDRPSDSAWTYTNSNVVGGRFKYSFSALKDRHNAIEVRYTDPLNGWQTSTELVEDHASQIRYGRNLLKMDAFGCTSRGQAHRTGLWVMMTELLETQTVDFSVGAEGLRHTPGDIIEVCDNDYAGASIGGRITDLDISTRTLTLDREITLPESGAATLNIVGPDGTPFSTEIQSQPAPDRVVLKVMPETVQPYSIWGLKLPSLKRRLFRCVRIK
;
A
#
# COMPACT_ATOMS: atom_id res chain seq x y z
N ALA A 1 -12.69 18.46 17.93
CA ALA A 1 -12.56 18.92 16.54
C ALA A 1 -12.76 17.70 15.67
N ASP A 2 -13.86 17.64 14.94
CA ASP A 2 -14.37 16.42 14.30
C ASP A 2 -13.55 16.00 13.05
N VAL A 3 -12.49 16.74 12.75
CA VAL A 3 -11.60 16.56 11.60
C VAL A 3 -10.14 16.56 12.06
N ASP A 4 -9.36 15.61 11.54
CA ASP A 4 -7.93 15.47 11.80
C ASP A 4 -7.09 16.47 10.99
N LYS A 5 -6.91 17.67 11.54
CA LYS A 5 -6.11 18.74 10.91
C LYS A 5 -4.65 18.35 10.64
N TRP A 6 -4.09 17.43 11.43
CA TRP A 6 -2.68 17.04 11.30
C TRP A 6 -2.46 16.11 10.12
N ALA A 7 -3.41 15.21 9.85
CA ALA A 7 -3.43 14.41 8.63
C ALA A 7 -3.50 15.32 7.39
N LEU A 8 -4.40 16.30 7.38
CA LEU A 8 -4.50 17.28 6.29
C LEU A 8 -3.23 18.11 6.10
N TYR A 9 -2.57 18.50 7.19
CA TYR A 9 -1.30 19.22 7.12
C TYR A 9 -0.20 18.38 6.45
N ALA A 10 -0.06 17.10 6.83
CA ALA A 10 0.91 16.20 6.21
C ALA A 10 0.61 15.95 4.71
N ILE A 11 -0.67 15.85 4.36
CA ILE A 11 -1.12 15.75 2.96
C ILE A 11 -0.75 17.00 2.17
N ALA A 12 -1.01 18.19 2.72
CA ALA A 12 -0.65 19.46 2.08
C ALA A 12 0.85 19.55 1.83
N GLN A 13 1.69 19.20 2.81
CA GLN A 13 3.14 19.16 2.64
C GLN A 13 3.58 18.20 1.51
N TYR A 14 2.90 17.07 1.32
CA TYR A 14 3.18 16.15 0.22
C TYR A 14 2.74 16.73 -1.14
N CYS A 15 1.60 17.42 -1.19
CA CYS A 15 1.09 18.09 -2.38
C CYS A 15 1.99 19.26 -2.82
N ASP A 16 2.58 20.00 -1.88
CA ASP A 16 3.44 21.17 -2.14
C ASP A 16 4.86 20.82 -2.61
N GLN A 17 5.25 19.54 -2.55
CA GLN A 17 6.57 19.09 -3.01
C GLN A 17 6.74 19.39 -4.51
N GLN A 18 7.87 20.02 -4.85
CA GLN A 18 8.24 20.26 -6.25
C GLN A 18 8.58 18.93 -6.94
N VAL A 19 7.92 18.67 -8.06
CA VAL A 19 8.16 17.50 -8.93
C VAL A 19 8.37 17.97 -10.37
N PRO A 20 9.03 17.17 -11.23
CA PRO A 20 9.14 17.49 -12.65
C PRO A 20 7.77 17.68 -13.31
N ASP A 21 7.64 18.75 -14.09
CA ASP A 21 6.43 19.07 -14.86
C ASP A 21 6.31 18.27 -16.18
N GLY A 22 7.39 17.58 -16.57
CA GLY A 22 7.49 16.83 -17.84
C GLY A 22 7.99 17.66 -19.03
N PHE A 23 8.25 18.95 -18.84
CA PHE A 23 8.66 19.92 -19.86
C PHE A 23 9.98 20.63 -19.53
N GLY A 24 10.72 20.14 -18.52
CA GLY A 24 12.03 20.65 -18.12
C GLY A 24 11.99 21.61 -16.93
N GLY A 25 10.82 21.85 -16.35
CA GLY A 25 10.62 22.64 -15.13
C GLY A 25 10.16 21.79 -13.94
N THR A 26 9.75 22.48 -12.88
CA THR A 26 9.11 21.86 -11.71
C THR A 26 7.81 22.56 -11.36
N GLU A 27 6.89 21.81 -10.79
CA GLU A 27 5.63 22.31 -10.26
C GLU A 27 5.30 21.60 -8.94
N PRO A 28 4.40 22.15 -8.09
CA PRO A 28 3.87 21.41 -6.97
C PRO A 28 3.24 20.09 -7.45
N ARG A 29 3.42 19.02 -6.68
CA ARG A 29 2.95 17.68 -7.02
C ARG A 29 1.47 17.66 -7.38
N MET A 30 0.66 18.35 -6.59
CA MET A 30 -0.79 18.46 -6.76
C MET A 30 -1.23 19.89 -6.48
N THR A 31 -1.95 20.49 -7.42
CA THR A 31 -2.62 21.78 -7.29
C THR A 31 -4.11 21.62 -7.58
N LEU A 32 -4.94 22.43 -6.92
CA LEU A 32 -6.39 22.45 -7.13
C LEU A 32 -6.83 23.88 -7.43
N ASN A 33 -7.26 24.11 -8.67
CA ASN A 33 -7.82 25.37 -9.12
C ASN A 33 -9.26 25.12 -9.57
N ALA A 34 -10.22 25.23 -8.64
CA ALA A 34 -11.62 24.96 -8.90
C ALA A 34 -12.50 26.18 -8.62
N TYR A 35 -13.46 26.42 -9.50
CA TYR A 35 -14.51 27.43 -9.32
C TYR A 35 -15.85 26.71 -9.11
N MET A 36 -16.48 26.94 -7.96
CA MET A 36 -17.71 26.26 -7.56
C MET A 36 -18.86 27.25 -7.46
N THR A 37 -19.85 27.13 -8.34
CA THR A 37 -21.00 28.04 -8.40
C THR A 37 -22.33 27.37 -8.04
N SER A 38 -22.41 26.05 -8.19
CA SER A 38 -23.62 25.28 -7.94
C SER A 38 -23.61 24.62 -6.56
N GLN A 39 -24.78 24.56 -5.93
CA GLN A 39 -24.96 23.81 -4.69
C GLN A 39 -24.84 22.31 -4.98
N ARG A 40 -23.96 21.63 -4.22
CA ARG A 40 -23.72 20.19 -4.30
C ARG A 40 -23.75 19.57 -2.92
N LYS A 41 -23.93 18.24 -2.85
CA LYS A 41 -23.83 17.52 -1.59
C LYS A 41 -22.40 17.65 -1.07
N ALA A 42 -22.27 17.95 0.22
CA ALA A 42 -20.95 18.17 0.85
C ALA A 42 -20.01 16.98 0.67
N TYR A 43 -20.53 15.75 0.71
CA TYR A 43 -19.74 14.54 0.52
C TYR A 43 -19.15 14.42 -0.89
N ASP A 44 -19.92 14.77 -1.93
CA ASP A 44 -19.44 14.72 -3.32
C ASP A 44 -18.31 15.74 -3.53
N VAL A 45 -18.43 16.93 -2.93
CA VAL A 45 -17.39 17.96 -2.96
C VAL A 45 -16.12 17.49 -2.23
N LEU A 46 -16.30 16.86 -1.07
CA LEU A 46 -15.18 16.31 -0.31
C LEU A 46 -14.45 15.21 -1.11
N ALA A 47 -15.21 14.31 -1.75
CA ALA A 47 -14.66 13.26 -2.60
C ALA A 47 -13.86 13.85 -3.78
N ASP A 48 -14.34 14.93 -4.40
CA ASP A 48 -13.59 15.62 -5.46
C ASP A 48 -12.26 16.19 -4.95
N PHE A 49 -12.25 16.86 -3.79
CA PHE A 49 -10.99 17.34 -3.19
C PHE A 49 -10.03 16.19 -2.86
N CYS A 50 -10.56 15.12 -2.27
CA CYS A 50 -9.80 13.91 -1.96
C CYS A 50 -9.20 13.26 -3.22
N SER A 51 -9.93 13.26 -4.35
CA SER A 51 -9.44 12.68 -5.61
C SER A 51 -8.17 13.37 -6.12
N VAL A 52 -8.07 14.70 -5.99
CA VAL A 52 -6.89 15.47 -6.42
C VAL A 52 -5.68 15.20 -5.53
N MET A 53 -5.91 15.13 -4.21
CA MET A 53 -4.86 14.83 -3.23
C MET A 53 -4.48 13.35 -3.16
N ARG A 54 -5.20 12.49 -3.91
CA ARG A 54 -5.12 11.02 -3.84
C ARG A 54 -5.27 10.52 -2.41
N CYS A 55 -6.27 11.04 -1.70
CA CYS A 55 -6.57 10.59 -0.34
C CYS A 55 -7.99 10.05 -0.23
N MET A 56 -8.23 9.30 0.83
CA MET A 56 -9.54 8.75 1.17
C MET A 56 -9.99 9.33 2.51
N PRO A 57 -11.22 9.87 2.61
CA PRO A 57 -11.80 10.25 3.88
C PRO A 57 -12.20 8.98 4.65
N VAL A 58 -11.77 8.89 5.91
CA VAL A 58 -12.01 7.72 6.77
C VAL A 58 -12.54 8.17 8.12
N TRP A 59 -13.65 7.57 8.55
CA TRP A 59 -14.14 7.72 9.92
C TRP A 59 -13.47 6.69 10.82
N ASN A 60 -12.62 7.13 11.76
CA ASN A 60 -11.88 6.23 12.65
C ASN A 60 -12.62 5.92 13.97
N GLY A 61 -13.93 6.20 14.05
CA GLY A 61 -14.74 6.06 15.26
C GLY A 61 -14.77 7.30 16.16
N SER A 62 -13.79 8.21 16.05
CA SER A 62 -13.71 9.42 16.89
C SER A 62 -13.70 10.72 16.09
N ARG A 63 -13.06 10.72 14.91
CA ARG A 63 -12.91 11.88 14.03
C ARG A 63 -12.81 11.44 12.58
N MET A 64 -13.11 12.37 11.67
CA MET A 64 -12.79 12.22 10.26
C MET A 64 -11.29 12.42 10.05
N THR A 65 -10.60 11.39 9.56
CA THR A 65 -9.19 11.46 9.16
C THR A 65 -9.06 11.22 7.65
N PHE A 66 -7.87 11.46 7.10
CA PHE A 66 -7.61 11.35 5.68
C PHE A 66 -6.35 10.51 5.47
N VAL A 67 -6.47 9.47 4.64
CA VAL A 67 -5.34 8.60 4.32
C VAL A 67 -4.95 8.81 2.87
N GLN A 68 -3.72 9.27 2.65
CA GLN A 68 -3.19 9.56 1.32
C GLN A 68 -2.44 8.37 0.76
N ASP A 69 -2.60 8.14 -0.55
CA ASP A 69 -1.79 7.22 -1.32
C ASP A 69 -0.37 7.77 -1.48
N ARG A 70 0.46 7.47 -0.48
CA ARG A 70 1.90 7.75 -0.45
C ARG A 70 2.65 6.52 0.09
N PRO A 71 3.97 6.40 -0.18
CA PRO A 71 4.78 5.35 0.42
C PRO A 71 4.69 5.40 1.95
N SER A 72 4.48 4.23 2.56
CA SER A 72 4.42 4.04 4.01
C SER A 72 4.94 2.65 4.36
N ASP A 73 5.36 2.48 5.62
CA ASP A 73 5.77 1.18 6.13
C ASP A 73 4.56 0.25 6.36
N SER A 74 4.83 -1.05 6.45
CA SER A 74 3.80 -2.04 6.77
C SER A 74 3.39 -1.91 8.23
N ALA A 75 2.10 -1.69 8.48
CA ALA A 75 1.51 -1.60 9.81
C ALA A 75 1.50 -2.94 10.55
N TRP A 76 1.32 -4.06 9.84
CA TRP A 76 1.31 -5.39 10.45
C TRP A 76 1.61 -6.50 9.45
N THR A 77 1.98 -7.67 9.97
CA THR A 77 2.20 -8.90 9.21
C THR A 77 1.14 -9.94 9.55
N TYR A 78 0.45 -10.45 8.53
CA TYR A 78 -0.50 -11.55 8.66
C TYR A 78 0.07 -12.84 8.10
N THR A 79 -0.06 -13.90 8.86
CA THR A 79 0.38 -15.25 8.53
C THR A 79 -0.78 -16.23 8.72
N ASN A 80 -0.65 -17.47 8.25
CA ASN A 80 -1.67 -18.49 8.48
C ASN A 80 -1.92 -18.74 9.99
N SER A 81 -1.01 -18.32 10.89
CA SER A 81 -1.13 -18.54 12.34
C SER A 81 -1.87 -17.43 13.11
N ASN A 82 -2.15 -16.27 12.49
CA ASN A 82 -2.96 -15.20 13.09
C ASN A 82 -4.20 -14.81 12.26
N VAL A 83 -4.41 -15.48 11.13
CA VAL A 83 -5.65 -15.44 10.37
C VAL A 83 -6.59 -16.55 10.84
N VAL A 84 -7.87 -16.22 10.98
CA VAL A 84 -8.93 -17.17 11.38
C VAL A 84 -8.99 -18.31 10.37
N GLY A 85 -8.77 -19.54 10.85
CA GLY A 85 -8.71 -20.73 10.03
C GLY A 85 -7.50 -20.79 9.08
N GLY A 86 -6.55 -19.87 9.19
CA GLY A 86 -5.32 -19.81 8.39
C GLY A 86 -5.53 -19.65 6.89
N ARG A 87 -6.67 -19.11 6.47
CA ARG A 87 -7.06 -19.03 5.05
C ARG A 87 -7.11 -17.60 4.54
N PHE A 88 -6.42 -17.36 3.44
CA PHE A 88 -6.53 -16.14 2.66
C PHE A 88 -7.38 -16.41 1.42
N LYS A 89 -8.36 -15.54 1.15
CA LYS A 89 -9.18 -15.62 -0.06
C LYS A 89 -8.70 -14.57 -1.06
N TYR A 90 -8.01 -15.01 -2.09
CA TYR A 90 -7.55 -14.12 -3.15
C TYR A 90 -8.61 -13.98 -4.25
N SER A 91 -8.71 -12.77 -4.78
CA SER A 91 -9.43 -12.47 -6.01
C SER A 91 -8.58 -11.56 -6.88
N PHE A 92 -8.90 -11.51 -8.18
CA PHE A 92 -8.17 -10.72 -9.15
C PHE A 92 -9.13 -9.84 -9.93
N SER A 93 -8.68 -8.63 -10.29
CA SER A 93 -9.43 -7.76 -11.20
C SER A 93 -9.55 -8.41 -12.57
N ALA A 94 -10.66 -8.22 -13.29
CA ALA A 94 -10.79 -8.77 -14.63
C ALA A 94 -9.92 -7.97 -15.61
N LEU A 95 -9.39 -8.62 -16.65
CA LEU A 95 -8.53 -7.95 -17.65
C LEU A 95 -9.23 -6.76 -18.32
N LYS A 96 -10.54 -6.86 -18.56
CA LYS A 96 -11.36 -5.79 -19.14
C LYS A 96 -11.44 -4.53 -18.26
N ASP A 97 -11.23 -4.68 -16.95
CA ASP A 97 -11.28 -3.57 -15.98
C ASP A 97 -9.88 -2.95 -15.80
N ARG A 98 -8.86 -3.43 -16.54
CA ARG A 98 -7.49 -2.91 -16.50
C ARG A 98 -7.22 -2.11 -17.78
N HIS A 99 -7.30 -0.80 -17.68
CA HIS A 99 -7.06 0.13 -18.78
C HIS A 99 -5.56 0.34 -18.97
N ASN A 100 -5.15 0.44 -20.23
CA ASN A 100 -3.76 0.65 -20.65
C ASN A 100 -3.61 1.89 -21.55
N ALA A 101 -4.67 2.69 -21.62
CA ALA A 101 -4.71 4.03 -22.19
C ALA A 101 -5.66 4.88 -21.34
N ILE A 102 -5.22 6.08 -20.93
CA ILE A 102 -6.04 7.01 -20.14
C ILE A 102 -6.05 8.37 -20.84
N GLU A 103 -7.23 8.84 -21.21
CA GLU A 103 -7.50 10.22 -21.64
C GLU A 103 -7.94 11.05 -20.43
N VAL A 104 -7.07 11.95 -19.98
CA VAL A 104 -7.33 12.84 -18.84
C VAL A 104 -7.70 14.23 -19.36
N ARG A 105 -8.93 14.66 -19.10
CA ARG A 105 -9.39 16.01 -19.41
C ARG A 105 -9.03 16.96 -18.26
N TYR A 106 -8.49 18.12 -18.59
CA TYR A 106 -8.12 19.18 -17.65
C TYR A 106 -8.46 20.56 -18.23
N THR A 107 -8.54 21.58 -17.38
CA THR A 107 -8.80 22.96 -17.80
C THR A 107 -7.48 23.61 -18.17
N ASP A 108 -7.29 24.05 -19.40
CA ASP A 108 -6.00 24.49 -19.91
C ASP A 108 -5.89 26.03 -19.97
N PRO A 109 -5.07 26.66 -19.10
CA PRO A 109 -4.88 28.10 -19.14
C PRO A 109 -4.23 28.61 -20.43
N LEU A 110 -3.43 27.77 -21.12
CA LEU A 110 -2.77 28.12 -22.38
C LEU A 110 -3.73 28.04 -23.58
N ASN A 111 -4.81 27.28 -23.44
CA ASN A 111 -5.89 27.18 -24.42
C ASN A 111 -7.13 28.00 -23.99
N GLY A 112 -6.91 29.18 -23.41
CA GLY A 112 -8.00 30.11 -23.04
C GLY A 112 -8.98 29.55 -22.00
N TRP A 113 -8.50 28.72 -21.07
CA TRP A 113 -9.31 28.04 -20.04
C TRP A 113 -10.34 27.05 -20.59
N GLN A 114 -10.16 26.57 -21.82
CA GLN A 114 -10.96 25.49 -22.40
C GLN A 114 -10.47 24.12 -21.92
N THR A 115 -11.28 23.08 -22.12
CA THR A 115 -10.88 21.71 -21.80
C THR A 115 -9.89 21.19 -22.83
N SER A 116 -8.71 20.77 -22.36
CA SER A 116 -7.72 20.02 -23.14
C SER A 116 -7.65 18.58 -22.62
N THR A 117 -7.15 17.66 -23.45
CA THR A 117 -6.99 16.25 -23.09
C THR A 117 -5.53 15.86 -23.15
N GLU A 118 -5.04 15.20 -22.11
CA GLU A 118 -3.74 14.54 -22.08
C GLU A 118 -3.94 13.02 -22.18
N LEU A 119 -3.21 12.39 -23.11
CA LEU A 119 -3.26 10.94 -23.33
C LEU A 119 -2.02 10.28 -22.73
N VAL A 120 -2.24 9.25 -21.93
CA VAL A 120 -1.19 8.40 -21.35
C VAL A 120 -1.42 6.96 -21.79
N GLU A 121 -0.40 6.29 -22.32
CA GLU A 121 -0.52 4.93 -22.88
C GLU A 121 0.64 4.03 -22.46
N ASP A 122 0.34 2.75 -22.22
CA ASP A 122 1.34 1.69 -22.08
C ASP A 122 1.35 0.80 -23.32
N HIS A 123 2.20 1.14 -24.29
CA HIS A 123 2.30 0.42 -25.55
C HIS A 123 2.64 -1.07 -25.37
N ALA A 124 3.42 -1.42 -24.33
CA ALA A 124 3.78 -2.81 -24.06
C ALA A 124 2.55 -3.65 -23.71
N SER A 125 1.69 -3.18 -22.80
CA SER A 125 0.43 -3.85 -22.48
C SER A 125 -0.57 -3.81 -23.64
N GLN A 126 -0.60 -2.74 -24.43
CA GLN A 126 -1.48 -2.65 -25.60
C GLN A 126 -1.12 -3.67 -26.67
N ILE A 127 0.17 -3.89 -26.95
CA ILE A 127 0.62 -4.93 -27.89
C ILE A 127 0.15 -6.32 -27.43
N ARG A 128 0.14 -6.56 -26.11
CA ARG A 128 -0.20 -7.87 -25.53
C ARG A 128 -1.70 -8.10 -25.38
N TYR A 129 -2.47 -7.09 -24.99
CA TYR A 129 -3.87 -7.23 -24.57
C TYR A 129 -4.86 -6.44 -25.43
N GLY A 130 -4.38 -5.67 -26.41
CA GLY A 130 -5.18 -4.69 -27.14
C GLY A 130 -5.37 -3.40 -26.35
N ARG A 131 -5.78 -2.33 -27.04
CA ARG A 131 -6.01 -1.02 -26.42
C ARG A 131 -7.32 -1.02 -25.61
N ASN A 132 -7.23 -0.65 -24.34
CA ASN A 132 -8.35 -0.47 -23.42
C ASN A 132 -8.30 0.95 -22.84
N LEU A 133 -9.25 1.79 -23.23
CA LEU A 133 -9.24 3.23 -23.00
C LEU A 133 -10.20 3.65 -21.87
N LEU A 134 -9.67 4.33 -20.87
CA LEU A 134 -10.46 5.09 -19.89
C LEU A 134 -10.46 6.58 -20.24
N LYS A 135 -11.62 7.22 -20.14
CA LYS A 135 -11.74 8.68 -20.22
C LYS A 135 -12.13 9.22 -18.85
N MET A 136 -11.40 10.20 -18.34
CA MET A 136 -11.65 10.78 -17.03
C MET A 136 -11.43 12.30 -17.00
N ASP A 137 -12.05 12.94 -16.01
CA ASP A 137 -11.84 14.37 -15.71
C ASP A 137 -10.93 14.52 -14.49
N ALA A 138 -9.89 15.33 -14.62
CA ALA A 138 -9.06 15.74 -13.49
C ALA A 138 -9.65 17.02 -12.87
N PHE A 139 -10.43 16.85 -11.81
CA PHE A 139 -11.11 17.95 -11.13
C PHE A 139 -10.14 19.05 -10.70
N GLY A 140 -10.42 20.31 -11.09
CA GLY A 140 -9.61 21.48 -10.76
C GLY A 140 -8.14 21.42 -11.23
N CYS A 141 -7.80 20.50 -12.14
CA CYS A 141 -6.46 20.40 -12.71
C CYS A 141 -6.29 21.45 -13.80
N THR A 142 -5.24 22.27 -13.67
CA THR A 142 -4.88 23.29 -14.67
C THR A 142 -3.48 23.15 -15.24
N SER A 143 -2.80 22.04 -14.94
CA SER A 143 -1.49 21.73 -15.47
C SER A 143 -1.54 20.45 -16.29
N ARG A 144 -0.94 20.50 -17.49
CA ARG A 144 -0.74 19.33 -18.34
C ARG A 144 0.11 18.27 -17.64
N GLY A 145 1.16 18.69 -16.91
CA GLY A 145 2.03 17.78 -16.16
C GLY A 145 1.28 17.02 -15.07
N GLN A 146 0.43 17.73 -14.31
CA GLN A 146 -0.44 17.09 -13.32
C GLN A 146 -1.47 16.16 -13.93
N ALA A 147 -2.08 16.53 -15.07
CA ALA A 147 -3.00 15.66 -15.82
C ALA A 147 -2.29 14.37 -16.26
N HIS A 148 -1.09 14.49 -16.82
CA HIS A 148 -0.25 13.37 -17.23
C HIS A 148 0.08 12.44 -16.04
N ARG A 149 0.54 12.99 -14.91
CA ARG A 149 0.82 12.20 -13.69
C ARG A 149 -0.43 11.53 -13.11
N THR A 150 -1.61 12.13 -13.31
CA THR A 150 -2.88 11.54 -12.88
C THR A 150 -3.26 10.35 -13.76
N GLY A 151 -3.11 10.47 -15.08
CA GLY A 151 -3.31 9.36 -16.01
C GLY A 151 -2.34 8.20 -15.77
N LEU A 152 -1.05 8.50 -15.55
CA LEU A 152 -0.07 7.50 -15.17
C LEU A 152 -0.42 6.79 -13.87
N TRP A 153 -0.88 7.52 -12.85
CA TRP A 153 -1.26 6.93 -11.58
C TRP A 153 -2.42 5.95 -11.74
N VAL A 154 -3.51 6.35 -12.39
CA VAL A 154 -4.66 5.45 -12.62
C VAL A 154 -4.24 4.21 -13.41
N MET A 155 -3.53 4.39 -14.52
CA MET A 155 -3.07 3.29 -15.37
C MET A 155 -2.15 2.32 -14.60
N MET A 156 -1.15 2.84 -13.88
CA MET A 156 -0.22 2.01 -13.13
C MET A 156 -0.90 1.28 -11.97
N THR A 157 -1.84 1.94 -11.28
CA THR A 157 -2.65 1.29 -10.24
C THR A 157 -3.42 0.11 -10.82
N GLU A 158 -4.12 0.28 -11.94
CA GLU A 158 -4.90 -0.81 -12.55
C GLU A 158 -4.03 -1.95 -13.09
N LEU A 159 -2.83 -1.64 -13.62
CA LEU A 159 -1.89 -2.63 -14.15
C LEU A 159 -1.14 -3.40 -13.04
N LEU A 160 -0.84 -2.76 -11.91
CA LEU A 160 -0.03 -3.33 -10.84
C LEU A 160 -0.89 -3.91 -9.70
N GLU A 161 -1.95 -3.22 -9.28
CA GLU A 161 -2.82 -3.60 -8.15
C GLU A 161 -3.95 -4.54 -8.61
N THR A 162 -3.57 -5.68 -9.14
CA THR A 162 -4.51 -6.62 -9.78
C THR A 162 -5.15 -7.63 -8.84
N GLN A 163 -4.74 -7.64 -7.57
CA GLN A 163 -5.09 -8.69 -6.62
C GLN A 163 -5.67 -8.11 -5.34
N THR A 164 -6.75 -8.70 -4.85
CA THR A 164 -7.35 -8.41 -3.56
C THR A 164 -7.31 -9.66 -2.68
N VAL A 165 -7.18 -9.46 -1.36
CA VAL A 165 -7.21 -10.54 -0.38
C VAL A 165 -8.26 -10.24 0.69
N ASP A 166 -9.15 -11.19 0.92
CA ASP A 166 -10.14 -11.17 2.00
C ASP A 166 -9.79 -12.23 3.03
N PHE A 167 -9.78 -11.85 4.31
CA PHE A 167 -9.53 -12.76 5.42
C PHE A 167 -10.13 -12.20 6.72
N SER A 168 -10.22 -13.03 7.76
CA SER A 168 -10.72 -12.64 9.07
C SER A 168 -9.63 -12.81 10.12
N VAL A 169 -9.60 -11.92 11.10
CA VAL A 169 -8.57 -11.85 12.15
C VAL A 169 -9.21 -11.68 13.51
N GLY A 170 -8.45 -11.95 14.57
CA GLY A 170 -8.88 -11.69 15.95
C GLY A 170 -8.76 -10.21 16.32
N ALA A 171 -8.55 -9.94 17.62
CA ALA A 171 -8.40 -8.57 18.16
C ALA A 171 -7.25 -7.78 17.52
N GLU A 172 -6.29 -8.46 16.90
CA GLU A 172 -5.22 -7.85 16.10
C GLU A 172 -5.75 -6.93 15.00
N GLY A 173 -6.94 -7.19 14.45
CA GLY A 173 -7.55 -6.35 13.42
C GLY A 173 -7.95 -4.95 13.90
N LEU A 174 -8.14 -4.76 15.21
CA LEU A 174 -8.56 -3.47 15.78
C LEU A 174 -7.50 -2.36 15.66
N ARG A 175 -6.25 -2.72 15.34
CA ARG A 175 -5.19 -1.74 15.10
C ARG A 175 -5.29 -1.04 13.75
N HIS A 176 -6.07 -1.58 12.83
CA HIS A 176 -6.06 -1.13 11.44
C HIS A 176 -7.04 -0.01 11.16
N THR A 177 -6.60 0.89 10.31
CA THR A 177 -7.46 1.87 9.63
C THR A 177 -7.40 1.61 8.13
N PRO A 178 -8.51 1.79 7.37
CA PRO A 178 -8.46 1.78 5.92
C PRO A 178 -7.32 2.68 5.39
N GLY A 179 -6.52 2.14 4.48
CA GLY A 179 -5.34 2.75 3.90
C GLY A 179 -4.01 2.23 4.46
N ASP A 180 -4.01 1.51 5.59
CA ASP A 180 -2.81 0.83 6.12
C ASP A 180 -2.24 -0.17 5.13
N ILE A 181 -0.91 -0.26 5.07
CA ILE A 181 -0.22 -1.31 4.32
C ILE A 181 -0.02 -2.51 5.25
N ILE A 182 -0.43 -3.69 4.80
CA ILE A 182 -0.25 -4.96 5.51
C ILE A 182 0.65 -5.88 4.70
N GLU A 183 1.51 -6.61 5.40
CA GLU A 183 2.30 -7.69 4.81
C GLU A 183 1.57 -9.02 4.99
N VAL A 184 1.51 -9.84 3.94
CA VAL A 184 0.89 -11.17 3.98
C VAL A 184 1.95 -12.23 3.71
N CYS A 185 2.23 -13.04 4.73
CA CYS A 185 3.09 -14.22 4.68
C CYS A 185 2.22 -15.48 4.67
N ASP A 186 1.62 -15.76 3.51
CA ASP A 186 0.81 -16.96 3.29
C ASP A 186 1.68 -18.14 2.81
N ASN A 187 1.80 -19.16 3.67
CA ASN A 187 2.57 -20.36 3.40
C ASN A 187 2.02 -21.17 2.23
N ASP A 188 0.68 -21.24 2.11
CA ASP A 188 0.02 -22.04 1.06
C ASP A 188 0.25 -21.40 -0.31
N TYR A 189 0.16 -20.07 -0.38
CA TYR A 189 0.44 -19.33 -1.60
C TYR A 189 1.93 -19.34 -1.96
N ALA A 190 2.82 -19.25 -0.97
CA ALA A 190 4.26 -19.25 -1.18
C ALA A 190 4.81 -20.64 -1.54
N GLY A 191 4.09 -21.72 -1.19
CA GLY A 191 4.59 -23.09 -1.29
C GLY A 191 5.78 -23.35 -0.35
N ALA A 192 5.93 -22.56 0.70
CA ALA A 192 7.06 -22.60 1.62
C ALA A 192 6.65 -22.06 3.01
N SER A 193 7.34 -22.52 4.06
CA SER A 193 7.17 -22.04 5.44
C SER A 193 7.73 -20.62 5.60
N ILE A 194 6.90 -19.62 5.31
CA ILE A 194 7.25 -18.19 5.38
C ILE A 194 6.56 -17.42 6.51
N GLY A 195 5.73 -18.05 7.33
CA GLY A 195 5.13 -17.38 8.48
C GLY A 195 4.56 -18.35 9.50
N GLY A 196 4.60 -17.98 10.78
CA GLY A 196 4.20 -18.85 11.87
C GLY A 196 4.15 -18.15 13.23
N ARG A 197 4.36 -18.93 14.29
CA ARG A 197 4.51 -18.45 15.67
C ARG A 197 5.84 -18.88 16.28
N ILE A 198 6.33 -18.05 17.19
CA ILE A 198 7.50 -18.35 18.02
C ILE A 198 7.03 -19.27 19.14
N THR A 199 7.70 -20.40 19.35
CA THR A 199 7.37 -21.36 20.41
C THR A 199 8.22 -21.14 21.66
N ASP A 200 9.48 -20.75 21.48
CA ASP A 200 10.42 -20.50 22.56
C ASP A 200 11.50 -19.50 22.13
N LEU A 201 12.18 -18.88 23.09
CA LEU A 201 13.25 -17.91 22.83
C LEU A 201 14.35 -17.94 23.89
N ASP A 202 15.59 -17.82 23.43
CA ASP A 202 16.77 -17.63 24.27
C ASP A 202 17.41 -16.27 23.95
N ILE A 203 17.22 -15.32 24.85
CA ILE A 203 17.72 -13.95 24.73
C ILE A 203 19.25 -13.92 24.72
N SER A 204 19.90 -14.80 25.49
CA SER A 204 21.36 -14.79 25.66
C SER A 204 22.09 -15.18 24.39
N THR A 205 21.54 -16.15 23.66
CA THR A 205 22.08 -16.61 22.36
C THR A 205 21.41 -15.92 21.17
N ARG A 206 20.36 -15.11 21.40
CA ARG A 206 19.51 -14.51 20.37
C ARG A 206 18.86 -15.56 19.47
N THR A 207 18.50 -16.71 20.05
CA THR A 207 17.91 -17.83 19.34
C THR A 207 16.40 -17.81 19.48
N LEU A 208 15.67 -17.97 18.37
CA LEU A 208 14.24 -18.23 18.35
C LEU A 208 13.99 -19.67 17.94
N THR A 209 13.06 -20.33 18.62
CA THR A 209 12.46 -21.59 18.19
C THR A 209 11.12 -21.29 17.53
N LEU A 210 10.92 -21.78 16.32
CA LEU A 210 9.74 -21.57 15.50
C LEU A 210 8.76 -22.74 15.68
N ASP A 211 7.49 -22.52 15.32
CA ASP A 211 6.45 -23.56 15.33
C ASP A 211 6.58 -24.58 14.18
N ARG A 212 7.51 -24.36 13.25
CA ARG A 212 7.75 -25.21 12.08
C ARG A 212 9.17 -25.01 11.56
N GLU A 213 9.60 -25.96 10.74
CA GLU A 213 10.87 -25.88 10.03
C GLU A 213 10.82 -24.83 8.92
N ILE A 214 11.94 -24.13 8.73
CA ILE A 214 12.14 -23.21 7.61
C ILE A 214 13.36 -23.61 6.79
N THR A 215 13.40 -23.21 5.53
CA THR A 215 14.55 -23.41 4.66
C THR A 215 15.15 -22.05 4.30
N LEU A 216 16.40 -21.82 4.72
CA LEU A 216 17.14 -20.63 4.35
C LEU A 216 17.79 -20.77 2.97
N PRO A 217 17.99 -19.66 2.23
CA PRO A 217 18.60 -19.72 0.92
C PRO A 217 20.11 -19.98 1.04
N GLU A 218 20.69 -20.68 0.07
CA GLU A 218 22.14 -20.90 -0.01
C GLU A 218 22.93 -19.59 -0.25
N SER A 219 22.27 -18.59 -0.84
CA SER A 219 22.84 -17.26 -1.07
C SER A 219 21.82 -16.15 -0.86
N GLY A 220 22.31 -15.00 -0.39
CA GLY A 220 21.48 -13.85 -0.02
C GLY A 220 21.06 -13.85 1.46
N ALA A 221 20.76 -12.66 1.98
CA ALA A 221 20.36 -12.49 3.37
C ALA A 221 18.85 -12.77 3.53
N ALA A 222 18.51 -13.73 4.39
CA ALA A 222 17.14 -13.91 4.86
C ALA A 222 16.87 -12.99 6.06
N THR A 223 15.68 -12.40 6.11
CA THR A 223 15.25 -11.58 7.25
C THR A 223 13.99 -12.14 7.86
N LEU A 224 13.87 -12.00 9.18
CA LEU A 224 12.69 -12.37 9.95
C LEU A 224 11.99 -11.09 10.41
N ASN A 225 10.70 -11.01 10.14
CA ASN A 225 9.82 -9.97 10.64
C ASN A 225 9.11 -10.49 11.89
N ILE A 226 9.25 -9.80 13.01
CA ILE A 226 8.69 -10.16 14.32
C ILE A 226 8.05 -8.92 14.96
N VAL A 227 7.38 -9.09 16.09
CA VAL A 227 6.77 -7.96 16.80
C VAL A 227 7.84 -7.21 17.58
N GLY A 228 8.01 -5.92 17.28
CA GLY A 228 8.95 -5.02 17.94
C GLY A 228 8.46 -4.46 19.29
N PRO A 229 9.30 -3.65 19.97
CA PRO A 229 8.99 -3.07 21.28
C PRO A 229 7.80 -2.13 21.35
N ASP A 230 7.53 -1.46 20.25
CA ASP A 230 6.42 -0.52 20.08
C ASP A 230 5.15 -1.21 19.56
N GLY A 231 5.16 -2.54 19.43
CA GLY A 231 4.06 -3.29 18.84
C GLY A 231 3.96 -3.13 17.32
N THR A 232 5.01 -2.63 16.65
CA THR A 232 5.09 -2.57 15.18
C THR A 232 5.97 -3.70 14.62
N PRO A 233 5.88 -4.01 13.32
CA PRO A 233 6.75 -5.02 12.71
C PRO A 233 8.24 -4.61 12.74
N PHE A 234 9.07 -5.45 13.35
CA PHE A 234 10.52 -5.31 13.41
C PHE A 234 11.21 -6.37 12.54
N SER A 235 11.99 -5.91 11.55
CA SER A 235 12.69 -6.78 10.62
C SER A 235 14.17 -6.90 10.99
N THR A 236 14.66 -8.12 11.22
CA THR A 236 16.08 -8.40 11.52
C THR A 236 16.64 -9.49 10.60
N GLU A 237 17.94 -9.41 10.31
CA GLU A 237 18.66 -10.47 9.59
C GLU A 237 18.78 -11.74 10.44
N ILE A 238 18.72 -12.88 9.78
CA ILE A 238 19.04 -14.19 10.36
C ILE A 238 20.55 -14.41 10.20
N GLN A 239 21.24 -14.58 11.32
CA GLN A 239 22.69 -14.77 11.38
C GLN A 239 23.07 -16.24 11.09
N SER A 240 22.32 -17.20 11.61
CA SER A 240 22.52 -18.63 11.37
C SER A 240 21.27 -19.45 11.71
N GLN A 241 21.25 -20.72 11.27
CA GLN A 241 20.17 -21.67 11.54
C GLN A 241 20.75 -22.92 12.22
N PRO A 242 20.82 -22.97 13.57
CA PRO A 242 21.36 -24.12 14.29
C PRO A 242 20.55 -25.41 14.14
N ALA A 243 19.24 -25.31 13.85
CA ALA A 243 18.36 -26.43 13.57
C ALA A 243 17.25 -26.00 12.58
N PRO A 244 16.57 -26.94 11.89
CA PRO A 244 15.53 -26.60 10.92
C PRO A 244 14.44 -25.65 11.45
N ASP A 245 14.11 -25.75 12.74
CA ASP A 245 13.13 -24.93 13.47
C ASP A 245 13.74 -23.81 14.32
N ARG A 246 15.07 -23.64 14.32
CA ARG A 246 15.76 -22.66 15.18
C ARG A 246 16.62 -21.69 14.38
N VAL A 247 16.49 -20.40 14.68
CA VAL A 247 17.23 -19.32 14.02
C VAL A 247 17.91 -18.42 15.05
N VAL A 248 19.14 -18.01 14.75
CA VAL A 248 19.87 -17.00 15.51
C VAL A 248 19.72 -15.67 14.79
N LEU A 249 19.24 -14.65 15.51
CA LEU A 249 19.01 -13.32 14.95
C LEU A 249 20.20 -12.41 15.16
N LYS A 250 20.45 -11.51 14.20
CA LYS A 250 21.46 -10.46 14.33
C LYS A 250 21.11 -9.50 15.48
N VAL A 251 19.85 -9.09 15.56
CA VAL A 251 19.31 -8.26 16.64
C VAL A 251 18.04 -8.90 17.17
N MET A 252 18.00 -9.13 18.49
CA MET A 252 16.84 -9.66 19.20
C MET A 252 16.15 -8.49 19.91
N PRO A 253 14.91 -8.13 19.56
CA PRO A 253 14.18 -7.07 20.26
C PRO A 253 13.82 -7.53 21.68
N GLU A 254 13.95 -6.64 22.66
CA GLU A 254 13.75 -6.96 24.09
C GLU A 254 12.33 -7.43 24.44
N THR A 255 11.35 -7.11 23.59
CA THR A 255 9.92 -7.35 23.84
C THR A 255 9.36 -8.57 23.14
N VAL A 256 10.16 -9.33 22.39
CA VAL A 256 9.66 -10.52 21.73
C VAL A 256 9.19 -11.53 22.77
N GLN A 257 7.97 -12.03 22.58
CA GLN A 257 7.36 -13.00 23.49
C GLN A 257 7.11 -14.33 22.78
N PRO A 258 7.10 -15.45 23.52
CA PRO A 258 6.55 -16.70 22.99
C PRO A 258 5.12 -16.47 22.48
N TYR A 259 4.72 -17.27 21.48
CA TYR A 259 3.47 -17.17 20.74
C TYR A 259 3.29 -15.91 19.88
N SER A 260 4.27 -15.01 19.84
CA SER A 260 4.29 -13.90 18.87
C SER A 260 4.41 -14.44 17.45
N ILE A 261 3.88 -13.69 16.50
CA ILE A 261 3.98 -14.03 15.08
C ILE A 261 5.40 -13.79 14.55
N TRP A 262 5.78 -14.54 13.52
CA TRP A 262 6.93 -14.26 12.70
C TRP A 262 6.58 -14.40 11.22
N GLY A 263 7.25 -13.62 10.37
CA GLY A 263 7.19 -13.71 8.91
C GLY A 263 8.60 -13.73 8.32
N LEU A 264 8.92 -14.76 7.54
CA LEU A 264 10.21 -14.92 6.87
C LEU A 264 10.19 -14.23 5.51
N LYS A 265 11.22 -13.43 5.26
CA LYS A 265 11.47 -12.74 4.00
C LYS A 265 12.70 -13.35 3.36
N LEU A 266 12.48 -14.00 2.22
CA LEU A 266 13.51 -14.65 1.42
C LEU A 266 13.84 -13.76 0.21
N PRO A 267 15.11 -13.69 -0.23
CA PRO A 267 15.49 -12.94 -1.42
C PRO A 267 14.85 -13.49 -2.70
N SER A 268 14.55 -14.80 -2.73
CA SER A 268 13.87 -15.47 -3.83
C SER A 268 12.36 -15.23 -3.88
N LEU A 269 11.77 -14.68 -2.81
CA LEU A 269 10.33 -14.55 -2.67
C LEU A 269 9.90 -13.07 -2.63
N LYS A 270 9.04 -12.67 -3.56
CA LYS A 270 8.51 -11.31 -3.59
C LYS A 270 7.63 -11.07 -2.36
N ARG A 271 7.96 -10.03 -1.59
CA ARG A 271 7.10 -9.55 -0.49
C ARG A 271 5.72 -9.19 -1.02
N ARG A 272 4.68 -9.63 -0.33
CA ARG A 272 3.29 -9.36 -0.70
C ARG A 272 2.71 -8.34 0.26
N LEU A 273 2.62 -7.11 -0.22
CA LEU A 273 2.04 -5.99 0.49
C LEU A 273 0.66 -5.71 -0.09
N PHE A 274 -0.31 -5.45 0.78
CA PHE A 274 -1.67 -5.08 0.42
C PHE A 274 -2.06 -3.81 1.15
N ARG A 275 -2.81 -2.94 0.50
CA ARG A 275 -3.42 -1.78 1.14
C ARG A 275 -4.81 -2.16 1.67
N CYS A 276 -5.11 -1.85 2.92
CA CYS A 276 -6.42 -2.11 3.51
C CYS A 276 -7.46 -1.20 2.86
N VAL A 277 -8.38 -1.75 2.06
CA VAL A 277 -9.44 -0.96 1.41
C VAL A 277 -10.66 -0.81 2.32
N ARG A 278 -10.97 -1.84 3.11
CA ARG A 278 -12.17 -1.89 3.94
C ARG A 278 -11.98 -2.83 5.13
N ILE A 279 -12.53 -2.42 6.27
CA ILE A 279 -12.72 -3.25 7.46
C ILE A 279 -14.24 -3.39 7.67
N LYS A 280 -14.69 -4.60 7.99
CA LYS A 280 -16.12 -4.93 8.20
C LYS A 280 -16.41 -5.15 9.67
#